data_AF-A0A815A7X1-F1
#
_entry.id   AF-A0A815A7X1-F1
#
_cell.length_a   1.000
_cell.length_b   1.000
_cell.length_c   1.000
_cell.angle_alpha   90.00
_cell.angle_beta   90.00
_cell.angle_gamma   90.00
#
_symmetry.space_group_name_H-M   'P 1'
#
loop_
_entity.id
_entity.type
_entity.pdbx_description
1 polymer ?
#
loop_
_entity_poly.entity_id
_entity_poly.type
_entity_poly.pdbx_seq_one_letter_code
_entity_poly.pdbx_strand_id
1 'polypeptide(L)'
;MCPRSHRQLWQLGEDCLYAKMAFLFDNKATVAYAAIVTVWSALFLPAWDVAEYQYQYEWDTFDLMDGGGGGTDLDEPRPDFKRKVRTTRINPITGVTEQYMPTRERCAKIASSFSVVAMMILLVLSFVFGVVLYRVTIKATISSTRTPELVRRYSPHVASITGAFINLVVIIALSSLYERLAIWLTDYEIHRTEKDYENALTLKMFLFQFVNFYASIFYIAFIKPWFANPPGVESYKIGKYKTEECEASGCLAELSIQLLVILVGKQVINNLFEVGMVKFWTYFRRVLVHRNAFKQMRYRRHHTLHWYSKRPQEEDFMLERWTTTTLFYEYLELSMR
;
A
#
# COMPACT_ATOMS: atom_id res chain seq x y z
N MET A 1 21.21 18.57 29.22
CA MET A 1 19.74 18.35 29.27
C MET A 1 19.41 17.20 30.21
N CYS A 2 18.15 17.10 30.67
CA CYS A 2 17.68 16.04 31.57
C CYS A 2 17.92 14.64 30.97
N PRO A 3 18.28 13.65 31.80
CA PRO A 3 18.61 12.30 31.34
C PRO A 3 17.40 11.57 30.71
N ARG A 4 17.52 11.17 29.44
CA ARG A 4 16.53 10.32 28.72
C ARG A 4 16.47 8.88 29.28
N SER A 5 17.56 8.40 29.89
CA SER A 5 17.66 7.10 30.60
C SER A 5 18.50 7.25 31.87
N HIS A 6 18.36 6.32 32.83
CA HIS A 6 18.93 6.35 34.19
C HIS A 6 20.38 6.90 34.23
N ARG A 7 20.50 8.17 34.63
CA ARG A 7 21.67 8.81 35.27
C ARG A 7 22.79 9.42 34.42
N GLN A 8 22.57 9.83 33.16
CA GLN A 8 23.55 10.70 32.48
C GLN A 8 22.95 11.92 31.79
N LEU A 9 23.46 13.09 32.19
CA LEU A 9 23.25 14.35 31.49
C LEU A 9 23.91 14.27 30.12
N TRP A 10 23.24 14.79 29.10
CA TRP A 10 23.73 14.82 27.73
C TRP A 10 23.81 16.27 27.21
N GLN A 11 24.70 16.51 26.25
CA GLN A 11 24.94 17.83 25.67
C GLN A 11 24.01 18.08 24.48
N LEU A 12 23.36 19.24 24.44
CA LEU A 12 22.44 19.60 23.36
C LEU A 12 23.12 19.67 21.99
N GLY A 13 24.43 19.95 21.96
CA GLY A 13 25.21 20.00 20.72
C GLY A 13 25.27 18.69 19.94
N GLU A 14 24.96 17.55 20.58
CA GLU A 14 24.88 16.25 19.91
C GLU A 14 23.69 16.14 18.94
N ASP A 15 22.58 16.84 19.22
CA ASP A 15 21.36 16.85 18.40
C ASP A 15 21.37 18.01 17.36
N CYS A 16 22.49 18.70 17.15
CA CYS A 16 22.57 19.91 16.31
C CYS A 16 22.16 19.67 14.84
N LEU A 17 22.50 18.52 14.26
CA LEU A 17 22.11 18.16 12.90
C LEU A 17 20.59 17.99 12.78
N TYR A 18 19.97 17.31 13.73
CA TYR A 18 18.52 17.12 13.79
C TYR A 18 17.78 18.44 14.03
N ALA A 19 18.33 19.32 14.87
CA ALA A 19 17.79 20.66 15.06
C ALA A 19 17.85 21.50 13.77
N LYS A 20 18.92 21.41 12.98
CA LYS A 20 19.00 22.07 11.66
C LYS A 20 17.97 21.51 10.67
N MET A 21 17.78 20.19 10.64
CA MET A 21 16.75 19.56 9.80
C MET A 21 15.34 19.98 10.24
N ALA A 22 15.07 19.98 11.55
CA ALA A 22 13.79 20.44 12.08
C ALA A 22 13.50 21.90 11.68
N PHE A 23 14.49 22.81 11.80
CA PHE A 23 14.34 24.20 11.37
C PHE A 23 14.11 24.36 9.86
N LEU A 24 14.71 23.49 9.04
CA LEU A 24 14.48 23.51 7.59
C LEU A 24 13.00 23.23 7.25
N PHE A 25 12.37 22.30 7.96
CA PHE A 25 10.97 21.91 7.74
C PHE A 25 9.96 22.74 8.55
N ASP A 26 10.34 23.24 9.72
CA ASP A 26 9.50 24.07 10.58
C ASP A 26 9.82 25.56 10.35
N ASN A 27 9.37 26.06 9.20
CA ASN A 27 9.59 27.44 8.79
C ASN A 27 8.25 28.12 8.43
N LYS A 28 8.21 29.45 8.39
CA LYS A 28 6.96 30.18 8.07
C LYS A 28 6.41 29.88 6.66
N ALA A 29 7.28 29.47 5.73
CA ALA A 29 6.85 29.12 4.38
C ALA A 29 6.09 27.78 4.33
N THR A 30 6.32 26.84 5.25
CA THR A 30 5.56 25.58 5.28
C THR A 30 4.11 25.79 5.70
N VAL A 31 3.81 26.82 6.51
CA VAL A 31 2.43 27.24 6.81
C VAL A 31 1.74 27.78 5.54
N ALA A 32 2.43 28.63 4.77
CA ALA A 32 1.91 29.13 3.50
C ALA A 32 1.72 27.99 2.48
N TYR A 33 2.67 27.05 2.42
CA TYR A 33 2.57 25.86 1.59
C TYR A 33 1.35 25.00 1.95
N ALA A 34 1.10 24.75 3.24
CA ALA A 34 -0.07 24.01 3.68
C ALA A 34 -1.40 24.67 3.25
N ALA A 35 -1.49 26.01 3.32
CA ALA A 35 -2.65 26.74 2.82
C ALA A 35 -2.80 26.59 1.29
N ILE A 36 -1.70 26.69 0.53
CA ILE A 36 -1.70 26.52 -0.92
C ILE A 36 -2.13 25.11 -1.31
N VAL A 37 -1.58 24.06 -0.66
CA VAL A 37 -1.96 22.66 -0.93
C VAL A 37 -3.43 22.43 -0.64
N THR A 38 -3.96 22.98 0.46
CA THR A 38 -5.39 22.84 0.80
C THR A 38 -6.28 23.45 -0.28
N VAL A 39 -5.93 24.65 -0.76
CA VAL A 39 -6.66 25.32 -1.85
C VAL A 39 -6.51 24.53 -3.16
N TRP A 40 -5.30 24.10 -3.50
CA TRP A 40 -5.04 23.31 -4.69
C TRP A 40 -5.84 22.01 -4.70
N SER A 41 -5.88 21.27 -3.59
CA SER A 41 -6.66 20.02 -3.48
C SER A 41 -8.16 20.26 -3.66
N ALA A 42 -8.69 21.38 -3.14
CA ALA A 42 -10.10 21.74 -3.32
C ALA A 42 -10.44 22.15 -4.76
N LEU A 43 -9.48 22.72 -5.50
CA LEU A 43 -9.67 23.12 -6.91
C LEU A 43 -9.38 21.98 -7.90
N PHE A 44 -8.48 21.08 -7.55
CA PHE A 44 -8.05 19.98 -8.42
C PHE A 44 -9.19 19.01 -8.72
N LEU A 45 -9.98 18.62 -7.71
CA LEU A 45 -11.07 17.64 -7.91
C LEU A 45 -12.14 18.14 -8.89
N PRO A 46 -12.74 19.35 -8.73
CA PRO A 46 -13.69 19.86 -9.71
C PRO A 46 -13.07 20.09 -11.09
N ALA A 47 -11.80 20.52 -11.15
CA ALA A 47 -11.10 20.67 -12.43
C ALA A 47 -10.90 19.33 -13.14
N TRP A 48 -10.64 18.27 -12.38
CA TRP A 48 -10.54 16.91 -12.89
C TRP A 48 -11.90 16.39 -13.36
N ASP A 49 -12.98 16.64 -12.64
CA ASP A 49 -14.34 16.26 -13.06
C ASP A 49 -14.69 16.90 -14.42
N VAL A 50 -14.37 18.19 -14.62
CA VAL A 50 -14.58 18.87 -15.91
C VAL A 50 -13.71 18.24 -17.01
N ALA A 51 -12.46 17.92 -16.72
CA ALA A 51 -11.57 17.27 -17.68
C ALA A 51 -12.08 15.87 -18.05
N GLU A 52 -12.57 15.10 -17.07
CA GLU A 52 -13.18 13.80 -17.30
C GLU A 52 -14.37 13.90 -18.26
N TYR A 53 -15.29 14.86 -18.05
CA TYR A 53 -16.41 15.09 -18.97
C TYR A 53 -15.95 15.46 -20.39
N GLN A 54 -14.90 16.26 -20.52
CA GLN A 54 -14.33 16.59 -21.84
C GLN A 54 -13.79 15.36 -22.55
N TYR A 55 -13.04 14.51 -21.86
CA TYR A 55 -12.53 13.25 -22.42
C TYR A 55 -13.64 12.26 -22.73
N GLN A 56 -14.68 12.19 -21.89
CA GLN A 56 -15.85 11.35 -22.15
C GLN A 56 -16.57 11.76 -23.45
N TYR A 57 -16.68 13.07 -23.69
CA TYR A 57 -17.26 13.60 -24.92
C TYR A 57 -16.35 13.38 -26.14
N GLU A 58 -15.05 13.66 -26.03
CA GLU A 58 -14.09 13.51 -27.13
C GLU A 58 -13.92 12.05 -27.57
N TRP A 59 -13.95 11.11 -26.61
CA TRP A 59 -13.79 9.68 -26.85
C TRP A 59 -15.11 8.94 -27.03
N ASP A 60 -16.25 9.63 -27.01
CA ASP A 60 -17.59 9.07 -27.18
C ASP A 60 -17.88 7.91 -26.20
N THR A 61 -17.43 8.05 -24.95
CA THR A 61 -17.59 7.02 -23.90
C THR A 61 -18.76 7.30 -22.94
N PHE A 62 -19.55 8.33 -23.24
CA PHE A 62 -20.69 8.73 -22.41
C PHE A 62 -21.71 7.59 -22.24
N ASP A 63 -22.01 6.87 -23.34
CA ASP A 63 -22.97 5.76 -23.35
C ASP A 63 -22.51 4.53 -22.55
N LEU A 64 -21.19 4.36 -22.36
CA LEU A 64 -20.60 3.26 -21.55
C LEU A 64 -20.77 3.49 -20.05
N MET A 65 -20.88 4.75 -19.61
CA MET A 65 -20.99 5.13 -18.20
C MET A 65 -22.43 5.19 -17.72
N ASP A 66 -23.34 5.75 -18.53
CA ASP A 66 -24.69 6.13 -18.09
C ASP A 66 -25.75 5.03 -18.28
N GLY A 67 -25.36 3.85 -18.80
CA GLY A 67 -26.26 2.69 -18.98
C GLY A 67 -27.49 2.95 -19.87
N GLY A 68 -27.49 4.08 -20.59
CA GLY A 68 -28.66 4.63 -21.30
C GLY A 68 -28.57 4.63 -22.82
N GLY A 69 -27.41 4.35 -23.41
CA GLY A 69 -27.22 4.36 -24.86
C GLY A 69 -27.31 2.95 -25.46
N GLY A 70 -28.48 2.60 -26.00
CA GLY A 70 -28.78 1.66 -27.11
C GLY A 70 -27.83 0.53 -27.57
N GLY A 71 -26.92 0.02 -26.75
CA GLY A 71 -25.94 -1.01 -27.11
C GLY A 71 -25.85 -2.06 -26.01
N THR A 72 -26.70 -3.08 -26.08
CA THR A 72 -26.52 -4.50 -25.69
C THR A 72 -25.81 -4.94 -24.38
N ASP A 73 -25.31 -4.08 -23.52
CA ASP A 73 -24.53 -4.45 -22.33
C ASP A 73 -25.23 -4.04 -21.04
N LEU A 74 -26.36 -4.70 -20.74
CA LEU A 74 -26.75 -4.88 -19.34
C LEU A 74 -25.65 -5.72 -18.68
N ASP A 75 -24.69 -5.08 -17.98
CA ASP A 75 -23.52 -5.70 -17.32
C ASP A 75 -23.69 -7.21 -17.12
N GLU A 76 -23.10 -7.99 -18.04
CA GLU A 76 -23.37 -9.42 -18.07
C GLU A 76 -22.88 -10.03 -16.75
N PRO A 77 -23.67 -10.90 -16.09
CA PRO A 77 -23.24 -11.46 -14.81
C PRO A 77 -21.94 -12.23 -14.97
N ARG A 78 -21.01 -12.03 -14.03
CA ARG A 78 -19.70 -12.70 -14.03
C ARG A 78 -19.84 -14.21 -14.23
N PRO A 79 -18.96 -14.87 -15.01
CA PRO A 79 -19.01 -16.33 -15.17
C PRO A 79 -18.92 -17.08 -13.83
N ASP A 80 -18.19 -16.54 -12.84
CA ASP A 80 -18.13 -17.12 -11.49
C ASP A 80 -19.44 -17.00 -10.73
N PHE A 81 -20.17 -15.90 -10.90
CA PHE A 81 -21.50 -15.72 -10.34
C PHE A 81 -22.46 -16.75 -10.94
N LYS A 82 -22.41 -16.90 -12.28
CA LYS A 82 -23.21 -17.88 -13.00
C LYS A 82 -22.92 -19.32 -12.60
N ARG A 83 -21.66 -19.63 -12.28
CA ARG A 83 -21.24 -20.97 -11.84
C ARG A 83 -21.63 -21.29 -10.39
N LYS A 84 -21.51 -20.31 -9.49
CA LYS A 84 -21.66 -20.53 -8.03
C LYS A 84 -23.11 -20.40 -7.55
N VAL A 85 -23.92 -19.54 -8.17
CA VAL A 85 -25.30 -19.27 -7.74
C VAL A 85 -26.30 -20.16 -8.49
N ARG A 86 -26.94 -21.09 -7.78
CA ARG A 86 -27.95 -22.01 -8.35
C ARG A 86 -29.38 -21.51 -8.24
N THR A 87 -29.63 -20.55 -7.35
CA THR A 87 -30.95 -19.97 -7.11
C THR A 87 -31.31 -19.00 -8.23
N THR A 88 -32.51 -19.14 -8.79
CA THR A 88 -33.04 -18.27 -9.84
C THR A 88 -34.28 -17.54 -9.35
N ARG A 89 -34.53 -16.36 -9.94
CA ARG A 89 -35.70 -15.53 -9.70
C ARG A 89 -36.16 -14.95 -11.03
N ILE A 90 -37.47 -14.81 -11.22
CA ILE A 90 -38.04 -14.10 -12.37
C ILE A 90 -37.96 -12.60 -12.07
N ASN A 91 -37.29 -11.85 -12.95
CA ASN A 91 -37.23 -10.41 -12.85
C ASN A 91 -38.63 -9.81 -13.13
N PRO A 92 -39.19 -8.97 -12.25
CA PRO A 92 -40.55 -8.45 -12.38
C PRO A 92 -40.73 -7.48 -13.55
N ILE A 93 -39.65 -6.91 -14.10
CA ILE A 93 -39.68 -5.93 -15.19
C ILE A 93 -39.45 -6.62 -16.54
N THR A 94 -38.40 -7.46 -16.64
CA THR A 94 -38.01 -8.10 -17.91
C THR A 94 -38.68 -9.45 -18.15
N GLY A 95 -39.25 -10.07 -17.11
CA GLY A 95 -39.86 -11.41 -17.19
C GLY A 95 -38.86 -12.55 -17.41
N VAL A 96 -37.56 -12.26 -17.47
CA VAL A 96 -36.50 -13.25 -17.69
C VAL A 96 -36.08 -13.88 -16.36
N THR A 97 -35.81 -15.19 -16.36
CA THR A 97 -35.23 -15.91 -15.21
C THR A 97 -33.76 -15.54 -15.06
N GLU A 98 -33.43 -14.82 -13.99
CA GLU A 98 -32.05 -14.45 -13.64
C GLU A 98 -31.57 -15.18 -12.39
N GLN A 99 -30.25 -15.33 -12.25
CA GLN A 99 -29.66 -15.89 -11.03
C GLN A 99 -29.68 -14.84 -9.93
N TYR A 100 -30.12 -15.25 -8.73
CA TYR A 100 -30.35 -14.35 -7.62
C TYR A 100 -29.84 -14.95 -6.32
N MET A 101 -29.01 -14.20 -5.58
CA MET A 101 -28.58 -14.56 -4.24
C MET A 101 -29.51 -13.90 -3.20
N PRO A 102 -30.03 -14.65 -2.21
CA PRO A 102 -30.83 -14.08 -1.13
C PRO A 102 -30.07 -12.96 -0.40
N THR A 103 -30.76 -11.84 -0.13
CA THR A 103 -30.15 -10.66 0.51
C THR A 103 -29.51 -10.99 1.85
N ARG A 104 -30.12 -11.84 2.68
CA ARG A 104 -29.57 -12.23 3.98
C ARG A 104 -28.23 -12.96 3.86
N GLU A 105 -28.10 -13.87 2.90
CA GLU A 105 -26.85 -14.58 2.64
C GLU A 105 -25.77 -13.63 2.10
N ARG A 106 -26.14 -12.74 1.18
CA ARG A 106 -25.25 -11.70 0.65
C ARG A 106 -24.74 -10.80 1.78
N CYS A 107 -25.63 -10.28 2.62
CA CYS A 107 -25.26 -9.44 3.76
C CYS A 107 -24.36 -10.18 4.75
N ALA A 108 -24.63 -11.45 5.04
CA ALA A 108 -23.78 -12.25 5.93
C ALA A 108 -22.36 -12.45 5.37
N LYS A 109 -22.23 -12.72 4.07
CA LYS A 109 -20.92 -12.85 3.40
C LYS A 109 -20.15 -11.54 3.42
N ILE A 110 -20.79 -10.44 3.02
CA ILE A 110 -20.18 -9.10 3.06
C ILE A 110 -19.76 -8.74 4.48
N ALA A 111 -20.62 -8.93 5.48
CA ALA A 111 -20.29 -8.65 6.88
C ALA A 111 -19.12 -9.50 7.38
N SER A 112 -19.07 -10.79 7.03
CA SER A 112 -17.95 -11.67 7.41
C SER A 112 -16.62 -11.24 6.78
N SER A 113 -16.65 -10.79 5.52
CA SER A 113 -15.48 -10.28 4.81
C SER A 113 -14.99 -8.96 5.42
N PHE A 114 -15.87 -7.98 5.64
CA PHE A 114 -15.48 -6.74 6.34
C PHE A 114 -14.98 -6.99 7.77
N SER A 115 -15.47 -8.02 8.45
CA SER A 115 -14.94 -8.42 9.76
C SER A 115 -13.49 -8.91 9.68
N VAL A 116 -13.14 -9.68 8.65
CA VAL A 116 -11.75 -10.11 8.40
C VAL A 116 -10.86 -8.92 8.05
N VAL A 117 -11.35 -7.96 7.24
CA VAL A 117 -10.62 -6.71 6.95
C VAL A 117 -10.35 -5.92 8.24
N ALA A 118 -11.35 -5.76 9.11
CA ALA A 118 -11.19 -5.09 10.39
C ALA A 118 -10.16 -5.80 11.29
N MET A 119 -10.16 -7.13 11.32
CA MET A 119 -9.15 -7.91 12.04
C MET A 119 -7.73 -7.67 11.49
N MET A 120 -7.57 -7.61 10.17
CA MET A 120 -6.29 -7.29 9.53
C MET A 120 -5.83 -5.85 9.83
N ILE A 121 -6.76 -4.91 9.93
CA ILE A 121 -6.45 -3.54 10.38
C ILE A 121 -5.94 -3.54 11.82
N LEU A 122 -6.56 -4.29 12.73
CA LEU A 122 -6.07 -4.43 14.10
C LEU A 122 -4.67 -5.07 14.15
N LEU A 123 -4.40 -6.05 13.28
CA LEU A 123 -3.07 -6.64 13.12
C LEU A 123 -2.04 -5.57 12.74
N VAL A 124 -2.34 -4.72 11.75
CA VAL A 124 -1.46 -3.59 11.35
C VAL A 124 -1.18 -2.67 12.54
N LEU A 125 -2.22 -2.28 13.28
CA LEU A 125 -2.04 -1.44 14.48
C LEU A 125 -1.17 -2.12 15.53
N SER A 126 -1.29 -3.45 15.69
CA SER A 126 -0.42 -4.23 16.58
C SER A 126 1.04 -4.23 16.13
N PHE A 127 1.31 -4.27 14.82
CA PHE A 127 2.66 -4.17 14.27
C PHE A 127 3.26 -2.78 14.47
N VAL A 128 2.47 -1.71 14.26
CA VAL A 128 2.90 -0.34 14.56
C VAL A 128 3.28 -0.22 16.03
N PHE A 129 2.46 -0.76 16.93
CA PHE A 129 2.78 -0.82 18.36
C PHE A 129 4.05 -1.65 18.63
N GLY A 130 4.25 -2.77 17.93
CA GLY A 130 5.47 -3.58 17.99
C GLY A 130 6.73 -2.81 17.58
N VAL A 131 6.67 -2.00 16.52
CA VAL A 131 7.78 -1.12 16.10
C VAL A 131 8.09 -0.10 17.18
N VAL A 132 7.08 0.45 17.85
CA VAL A 132 7.27 1.37 18.98
C VAL A 132 7.99 0.67 20.14
N LEU A 133 7.55 -0.53 20.52
CA LEU A 133 8.20 -1.32 21.57
C LEU A 133 9.65 -1.67 21.20
N TYR A 134 9.93 -1.98 19.94
CA TYR A 134 11.29 -2.19 19.44
C TYR A 134 12.17 -0.95 19.67
N ARG A 135 11.67 0.26 19.33
CA ARG A 135 12.44 1.50 19.53
C ARG A 135 12.70 1.77 21.02
N VAL A 136 11.71 1.54 21.88
CA VAL A 136 11.84 1.67 23.36
C VAL A 136 12.90 0.69 23.89
N THR A 137 12.82 -0.57 23.51
CA THR A 137 13.70 -1.63 24.03
C THR A 137 15.15 -1.48 23.57
N ILE A 138 15.39 -1.06 22.33
CA ILE A 138 16.75 -0.78 21.82
C ILE A 138 17.38 0.39 22.58
N LYS A 139 16.64 1.50 22.78
CA LYS A 139 17.13 2.66 23.56
C LYS A 139 17.44 2.26 25.01
N ALA A 140 16.55 1.48 25.63
CA ALA A 140 16.75 0.98 26.99
C ALA A 140 17.98 0.05 27.10
N THR A 141 18.11 -0.91 26.18
CA THR A 141 19.21 -1.89 26.18
C THR A 141 20.57 -1.24 25.97
N ILE A 142 20.67 -0.30 25.02
CA ILE A 142 21.93 0.43 24.76
C ILE A 142 22.30 1.31 25.97
N SER A 143 21.32 1.88 26.67
CA SER A 143 21.57 2.66 27.88
C SER A 143 22.01 1.83 29.08
N SER A 144 21.53 0.58 29.19
CA SER A 144 21.85 -0.32 30.30
C SER A 144 23.14 -1.12 30.08
N THR A 145 23.55 -1.33 28.83
CA THR A 145 24.73 -2.12 28.48
C THR A 145 25.97 -1.24 28.48
N ARG A 146 27.10 -1.77 28.97
CA ARG A 146 28.43 -1.10 28.99
C ARG A 146 29.04 -1.03 27.58
N THR A 147 28.29 -0.49 26.64
CA THR A 147 28.70 -0.27 25.24
C THR A 147 29.66 0.91 25.15
N PRO A 148 30.56 0.94 24.14
CA PRO A 148 31.46 2.08 23.93
C PRO A 148 30.66 3.38 23.79
N GLU A 149 31.18 4.47 24.34
CA GLU A 149 30.47 5.77 24.44
C GLU A 149 29.95 6.28 23.08
N LEU A 150 30.66 5.94 22.00
CA LEU A 150 30.26 6.25 20.62
C LEU A 150 28.90 5.63 20.25
N VAL A 151 28.68 4.36 20.61
CA VAL A 151 27.42 3.64 20.29
C VAL A 151 26.26 4.22 21.10
N ARG A 152 26.53 4.67 22.33
CA ARG A 152 25.52 5.33 23.16
C ARG A 152 25.13 6.72 22.63
N ARG A 153 26.08 7.46 22.06
CA ARG A 153 25.84 8.77 21.43
C ARG A 153 25.00 8.69 20.15
N TYR A 154 25.26 7.70 19.29
CA TYR A 154 24.47 7.51 18.06
C TYR A 154 23.19 6.69 18.24
N SER A 155 22.94 6.14 19.43
CA SER A 155 21.80 5.29 19.76
C SER A 155 20.41 5.83 19.32
N PRO A 156 20.03 7.09 19.61
CA PRO A 156 18.69 7.58 19.22
C PRO A 156 18.53 7.66 17.69
N HIS A 157 19.56 8.10 16.98
CA HIS A 157 19.54 8.21 15.52
C HIS A 157 19.50 6.84 14.84
N VAL A 158 20.29 5.88 15.32
CA VAL A 158 20.28 4.51 14.82
C VAL A 158 18.92 3.87 15.06
N ALA A 159 18.34 4.02 16.26
CA ALA A 159 17.02 3.46 16.57
C ALA A 159 15.88 4.05 15.72
N SER A 160 15.97 5.34 15.38
CA SER A 160 15.02 6.02 14.48
C SER A 160 15.11 5.47 13.05
N ILE A 161 16.33 5.42 12.49
CA ILE A 161 16.57 4.93 11.12
C ILE A 161 16.23 3.44 10.99
N THR A 162 16.69 2.59 11.91
CA THR A 162 16.38 1.16 11.88
C THR A 162 14.89 0.91 12.10
N GLY A 163 14.25 1.70 12.99
CA GLY A 163 12.81 1.66 13.21
C GLY A 163 12.00 2.04 11.97
N ALA A 164 12.45 3.03 11.19
CA ALA A 164 11.81 3.40 9.93
C ALA A 164 11.97 2.31 8.86
N PHE A 165 13.16 1.70 8.75
CA PHE A 165 13.41 0.60 7.83
C PHE A 165 12.60 -0.66 8.16
N ILE A 166 12.54 -1.06 9.43
CA ILE A 166 11.72 -2.20 9.87
C ILE A 166 10.25 -1.94 9.55
N ASN A 167 9.77 -0.73 9.83
CA ASN A 167 8.40 -0.34 9.49
C ASN A 167 8.13 -0.45 7.97
N LEU A 168 9.05 0.02 7.12
CA LEU A 168 8.94 -0.12 5.67
C LEU A 168 8.84 -1.59 5.22
N VAL A 169 9.71 -2.46 5.76
CA VAL A 169 9.68 -3.90 5.43
C VAL A 169 8.35 -4.53 5.84
N VAL A 170 7.85 -4.21 7.03
CA VAL A 170 6.55 -4.68 7.52
C VAL A 170 5.41 -4.20 6.63
N ILE A 171 5.42 -2.92 6.24
CA ILE A 171 4.41 -2.34 5.34
C ILE A 171 4.38 -3.10 4.01
N ILE A 172 5.53 -3.36 3.39
CA ILE A 172 5.62 -4.09 2.12
C ILE A 172 5.11 -5.52 2.27
N ALA A 173 5.55 -6.24 3.31
CA ALA A 173 5.14 -7.61 3.56
C ALA A 173 3.63 -7.74 3.81
N LEU A 174 3.07 -6.88 4.65
CA LEU A 174 1.63 -6.87 4.96
C LEU A 174 0.79 -6.46 3.74
N SER A 175 1.27 -5.51 2.92
CA SER A 175 0.57 -5.11 1.69
C SER A 175 0.48 -6.28 0.70
N SER A 176 1.58 -7.00 0.48
CA SER A 176 1.60 -8.16 -0.42
C SER A 176 0.73 -9.32 0.08
N LEU A 177 0.72 -9.56 1.40
CA LEU A 177 -0.15 -10.58 2.01
C LEU A 177 -1.63 -10.21 1.88
N TYR A 178 -1.97 -8.95 2.16
CA TYR A 178 -3.35 -8.48 2.14
C TYR A 178 -3.93 -8.42 0.73
N GLU A 179 -3.14 -8.07 -0.28
CA GLU A 179 -3.57 -8.09 -1.68
C GLU A 179 -4.17 -9.46 -2.06
N ARG A 180 -3.44 -10.53 -1.77
CA ARG A 180 -3.89 -11.91 -2.02
C ARG A 180 -5.13 -12.26 -1.22
N LEU A 181 -5.17 -11.81 0.04
CA LEU A 181 -6.31 -12.05 0.93
C LEU A 181 -7.56 -11.29 0.45
N ALA A 182 -7.42 -10.04 -0.01
CA ALA A 182 -8.51 -9.20 -0.47
C ALA A 182 -9.14 -9.75 -1.76
N ILE A 183 -8.34 -10.28 -2.70
CA ILE A 183 -8.85 -11.01 -3.87
C ILE A 183 -9.68 -12.21 -3.41
N TRP A 184 -9.11 -13.04 -2.52
CA TRP A 184 -9.79 -14.23 -2.02
C TRP A 184 -11.11 -13.90 -1.29
N LEU A 185 -11.12 -12.84 -0.47
CA LEU A 185 -12.29 -12.36 0.25
C LEU A 185 -13.38 -11.85 -0.71
N THR A 186 -12.98 -11.13 -1.75
CA THR A 186 -13.92 -10.57 -2.72
C THR A 186 -14.48 -11.67 -3.63
N ASP A 187 -13.69 -12.71 -3.93
CA ASP A 187 -14.15 -13.93 -4.61
C ASP A 187 -15.11 -14.79 -3.75
N TYR A 188 -15.00 -14.67 -2.42
CA TYR A 188 -15.91 -15.29 -1.46
C TYR A 188 -17.26 -14.55 -1.36
N GLU A 189 -17.27 -13.22 -1.52
CA GLU A 189 -18.50 -12.41 -1.52
C GLU A 189 -19.41 -12.67 -2.73
N ILE A 190 -18.85 -13.12 -3.85
CA ILE A 190 -19.58 -13.51 -5.09
C ILE A 190 -20.47 -12.36 -5.60
N HIS A 191 -19.83 -11.34 -6.17
CA HIS A 191 -20.50 -10.20 -6.81
C HIS A 191 -21.14 -10.59 -8.15
N ARG A 192 -22.23 -9.90 -8.52
CA ARG A 192 -22.99 -10.14 -9.76
C ARG A 192 -22.25 -9.61 -10.98
N THR A 193 -21.81 -8.35 -10.94
CA THR A 193 -21.16 -7.64 -12.04
C THR A 193 -19.66 -7.46 -11.77
N GLU A 194 -18.86 -7.23 -12.82
CA GLU A 194 -17.44 -6.88 -12.67
C GLU A 194 -17.28 -5.53 -11.95
N LYS A 195 -18.11 -4.53 -12.29
CA LYS A 195 -18.12 -3.22 -11.63
C LYS A 195 -18.33 -3.31 -10.11
N ASP A 196 -19.30 -4.11 -9.66
CA ASP A 196 -19.52 -4.32 -8.22
C ASP A 196 -18.32 -5.02 -7.56
N TYR A 197 -17.71 -5.99 -8.25
CA TYR A 197 -16.53 -6.69 -7.76
C TYR A 197 -15.34 -5.74 -7.60
N GLU A 198 -15.04 -4.95 -8.62
CA GLU A 198 -13.94 -3.99 -8.63
C GLU A 198 -14.15 -2.89 -7.59
N ASN A 199 -15.36 -2.35 -7.45
CA ASN A 199 -15.68 -1.36 -6.41
C ASN A 199 -15.48 -1.92 -5.01
N ALA A 200 -15.96 -3.15 -4.76
CA ALA A 200 -15.82 -3.79 -3.45
C ALA A 200 -14.37 -4.17 -3.15
N LEU A 201 -13.58 -4.57 -4.15
CA LEU A 201 -12.14 -4.83 -4.03
C LEU A 201 -11.38 -3.53 -3.74
N THR A 202 -11.68 -2.47 -4.50
CA THR A 202 -11.11 -1.12 -4.35
C THR A 202 -11.27 -0.60 -2.94
N LEU A 203 -12.49 -0.63 -2.40
CA LEU A 203 -12.78 -0.16 -1.05
C LEU A 203 -11.98 -0.94 0.01
N LYS A 204 -11.92 -2.28 -0.09
CA LYS A 204 -11.17 -3.11 0.87
C LYS A 204 -9.67 -2.88 0.79
N MET A 205 -9.12 -2.76 -0.42
CA MET A 205 -7.71 -2.49 -0.64
C MET A 205 -7.33 -1.10 -0.14
N PHE A 206 -8.11 -0.08 -0.49
CA PHE A 206 -7.92 1.30 -0.06
C PHE A 206 -7.94 1.42 1.46
N LEU A 207 -8.98 0.90 2.13
CA LEU A 207 -9.11 0.98 3.59
C LEU A 207 -7.90 0.36 4.32
N PHE A 208 -7.47 -0.82 3.88
CA PHE A 208 -6.32 -1.49 4.49
C PHE A 208 -5.02 -0.76 4.21
N GLN A 209 -4.76 -0.41 2.95
CA GLN A 209 -3.54 0.27 2.57
C GLN A 209 -3.44 1.66 3.24
N PHE A 210 -4.54 2.40 3.36
CA PHE A 210 -4.57 3.68 4.06
C PHE A 210 -4.10 3.53 5.50
N VAL A 211 -4.64 2.56 6.25
CA VAL A 211 -4.18 2.31 7.62
C VAL A 211 -2.74 1.82 7.63
N ASN A 212 -2.36 0.91 6.75
CA ASN A 212 -1.00 0.33 6.71
C ASN A 212 0.08 1.37 6.42
N PHE A 213 -0.14 2.30 5.50
CA PHE A 213 0.81 3.37 5.17
C PHE A 213 0.81 4.47 6.22
N TYR A 214 -0.36 4.98 6.60
CA TYR A 214 -0.43 6.19 7.41
C TYR A 214 -0.47 5.96 8.93
N ALA A 215 -0.83 4.77 9.44
CA ALA A 215 -0.95 4.56 10.90
C ALA A 215 0.34 4.87 11.66
N SER A 216 1.48 4.48 11.10
CA SER A 216 2.80 4.73 11.70
C SER A 216 3.15 6.24 11.74
N ILE A 217 2.71 6.99 10.74
CA ILE A 217 2.90 8.45 10.61
C ILE A 217 1.95 9.18 11.57
N PHE A 218 0.67 8.80 11.61
CA PHE A 218 -0.32 9.31 12.55
C PHE A 218 0.12 9.11 14.01
N TYR A 219 0.71 7.96 14.33
CA TYR A 219 1.26 7.71 15.66
C TYR A 219 2.35 8.72 16.03
N ILE A 220 3.32 8.98 15.15
CA ILE A 220 4.43 9.91 15.43
C ILE A 220 3.96 11.35 15.50
N ALA A 221 3.01 11.74 14.65
CA ALA A 221 2.53 13.12 14.57
C ALA A 221 1.61 13.49 15.75
N PHE A 222 0.69 12.61 16.15
CA PHE A 222 -0.38 12.97 17.10
C PHE A 222 -0.28 12.24 18.44
N ILE A 223 0.07 10.96 18.43
CA ILE A 223 0.02 10.11 19.63
C ILE A 223 1.31 10.27 20.46
N LYS A 224 2.47 10.24 19.81
CA LYS A 224 3.77 10.33 20.46
C LYS A 224 3.99 11.63 21.25
N PRO A 225 3.62 12.82 20.74
CA PRO A 225 3.75 14.07 21.51
C PRO A 225 2.85 14.12 22.74
N TRP A 226 1.69 13.46 22.70
CA TRP A 226 0.74 13.45 23.82
C TRP A 226 1.26 12.64 25.02
N PHE A 227 2.04 11.59 24.79
CA PHE A 227 2.67 10.78 25.85
C PHE A 227 4.00 11.35 26.38
N ALA A 228 4.50 12.43 25.77
CA ALA A 228 5.68 13.13 26.23
C ALA A 228 5.29 14.15 27.31
N ASN A 229 5.33 13.73 28.59
CA ASN A 229 4.98 14.60 29.72
C ASN A 229 5.91 15.84 29.80
N PRO A 230 5.39 16.99 30.25
CA PRO A 230 6.22 18.16 30.53
C PRO A 230 7.26 17.87 31.64
N PRO A 231 8.41 18.56 31.64
CA PRO A 231 9.48 18.32 32.61
C PRO A 231 8.97 18.56 34.04
N GLY A 232 9.06 17.54 34.90
CA GLY A 232 8.69 17.61 36.33
C GLY A 232 7.57 16.66 36.77
N VAL A 233 6.86 16.04 35.83
CA VAL A 233 5.89 14.96 36.10
C VAL A 233 6.55 13.62 35.77
N GLU A 234 6.33 12.55 36.54
CA GLU A 234 6.88 11.24 36.18
C GLU A 234 6.41 10.84 34.77
N SER A 235 7.36 10.51 33.87
CA SER A 235 7.03 9.99 32.53
C SER A 235 6.10 8.79 32.68
N TYR A 236 5.06 8.68 31.83
CA TYR A 236 4.20 7.51 31.80
C TYR A 236 5.07 6.25 31.59
N LYS A 237 4.91 5.25 32.46
CA LYS A 237 5.69 4.00 32.38
C LYS A 237 4.78 2.92 31.80
N ILE A 238 5.19 2.31 30.69
CA ILE A 238 4.56 1.09 30.19
C ILE A 238 5.30 -0.08 30.84
N GLY A 239 4.75 -0.57 31.95
CA GLY A 239 5.39 -1.58 32.79
C GLY A 239 6.70 -1.05 33.40
N LYS A 240 7.83 -1.71 33.09
CA LYS A 240 9.18 -1.32 33.59
C LYS A 240 9.90 -0.31 32.69
N TYR A 241 9.35 0.03 31.53
CA TYR A 241 10.01 0.88 30.53
C TYR A 241 9.36 2.26 30.48
N LYS A 242 10.19 3.31 30.34
CA LYS A 242 9.72 4.67 30.06
C LYS A 242 9.14 4.73 28.65
N THR A 243 8.07 5.50 28.45
CA THR A 243 7.53 5.80 27.11
C THR A 243 8.56 6.49 26.22
N GLU A 244 8.36 6.39 24.90
CA GLU A 244 9.17 7.13 23.94
C GLU A 244 9.00 8.64 24.11
N GLU A 245 10.08 9.33 24.48
CA GLU A 245 10.16 10.78 24.46
C GLU A 245 10.58 11.27 23.05
N CYS A 246 10.06 12.42 22.62
CA CYS A 246 10.58 13.11 21.43
C CYS A 246 12.01 13.61 21.66
N GLU A 247 12.76 13.81 20.58
CA GLU A 247 14.06 14.48 20.64
C GLU A 247 13.89 15.97 21.03
N ALA A 248 14.98 16.64 21.43
CA ALA A 248 14.92 18.02 21.91
C ALA A 248 14.49 19.03 20.82
N SER A 249 14.67 18.69 19.55
CA SER A 249 14.17 19.44 18.40
C SER A 249 12.73 19.07 17.99
N GLY A 250 12.05 18.22 18.78
CA GLY A 250 10.71 17.72 18.49
C GLY A 250 10.68 16.43 17.66
N CYS A 251 9.48 15.94 17.36
CA CYS A 251 9.25 14.72 16.58
C CYS A 251 9.14 14.96 15.06
N LEU A 252 9.22 16.21 14.60
CA LEU A 252 9.00 16.57 13.19
C LEU A 252 10.09 16.04 12.25
N ALA A 253 11.35 16.05 12.68
CA ALA A 253 12.44 15.46 11.91
C ALA A 253 12.29 13.94 11.78
N GLU A 254 11.90 13.23 12.85
CA GLU A 254 11.60 11.79 12.82
C GLU A 254 10.43 11.49 11.85
N LEU A 255 9.38 12.31 11.88
CA LEU A 255 8.25 12.23 10.96
C LEU A 255 8.69 12.40 9.50
N SER A 256 9.51 13.42 9.21
CA SER A 256 10.00 13.69 7.86
C SER A 256 10.87 12.56 7.31
N ILE A 257 11.72 11.95 8.14
CA ILE A 257 12.55 10.82 7.76
C ILE A 257 11.67 9.61 7.47
N GLN A 258 10.66 9.36 8.31
CA GLN A 258 9.73 8.25 8.09
C GLN A 258 8.91 8.44 6.82
N LEU A 259 8.41 9.64 6.55
CA LEU A 259 7.72 9.98 5.30
C LEU A 259 8.64 9.77 4.09
N LEU A 260 9.88 10.27 4.15
CA LEU A 260 10.87 10.10 3.09
C LEU A 260 11.16 8.63 2.82
N VAL A 261 11.40 7.84 3.87
CA VAL A 261 11.69 6.40 3.75
C VAL A 261 10.50 5.64 3.18
N ILE A 262 9.27 5.98 3.58
CA ILE A 262 8.07 5.30 3.05
C ILE A 262 7.82 5.70 1.59
N LEU A 263 7.79 7.00 1.28
CA LEU A 263 7.49 7.50 -0.06
C LEU A 263 8.56 7.12 -1.08
N VAL A 264 9.84 7.37 -0.76
CA VAL A 264 10.95 7.06 -1.68
C VAL A 264 11.25 5.57 -1.66
N GLY A 265 11.29 4.95 -0.48
CA GLY A 265 11.64 3.54 -0.34
C GLY A 265 10.64 2.63 -1.03
N LYS A 266 9.33 2.85 -0.82
CA LYS A 266 8.29 2.08 -1.52
C LYS A 266 8.39 2.30 -3.03
N GLN A 267 8.55 3.54 -3.49
CA GLN A 267 8.62 3.86 -4.92
C GLN A 267 9.80 3.19 -5.61
N VAL A 268 10.99 3.26 -5.01
CA VAL A 268 12.20 2.63 -5.56
C VAL A 268 12.04 1.11 -5.61
N ILE A 269 11.48 0.52 -4.56
CA ILE A 269 11.28 -0.93 -4.48
C ILE A 269 10.23 -1.40 -5.49
N ASN A 270 9.07 -0.72 -5.56
CA ASN A 270 8.00 -1.04 -6.50
C ASN A 270 8.49 -0.92 -7.95
N ASN A 271 9.08 0.22 -8.33
CA ASN A 271 9.64 0.43 -9.66
C ASN A 271 10.70 -0.64 -10.02
N LEU A 272 11.54 -1.03 -9.06
CA LEU A 272 12.57 -2.05 -9.27
C LEU A 272 11.94 -3.42 -9.50
N PHE A 273 10.91 -3.79 -8.74
CA PHE A 273 10.22 -5.06 -8.92
C PHE A 273 9.41 -5.09 -10.20
N GLU A 274 8.65 -4.04 -10.52
CA GLU A 274 7.79 -3.98 -11.70
C GLU A 274 8.59 -4.06 -13.00
N VAL A 275 9.61 -3.21 -13.17
CA VAL A 275 10.44 -3.23 -14.38
C VAL A 275 11.45 -4.38 -14.35
N GLY A 276 12.08 -4.60 -13.20
CA GLY A 276 13.16 -5.57 -13.06
C GLY A 276 12.69 -7.01 -13.14
N MET A 277 11.61 -7.37 -12.43
CA MET A 277 11.09 -8.74 -12.40
C MET A 277 10.49 -9.13 -13.75
N VAL A 278 9.73 -8.25 -14.40
CA VAL A 278 9.14 -8.52 -15.72
C VAL A 278 10.23 -8.75 -16.76
N LYS A 279 11.23 -7.87 -16.85
CA LYS A 279 12.36 -8.05 -17.80
C LYS A 279 13.14 -9.33 -17.52
N PHE A 280 13.38 -9.64 -16.24
CA PHE A 280 14.05 -10.87 -15.84
C PHE A 280 13.24 -12.11 -16.27
N TRP A 281 11.93 -12.13 -16.03
CA TRP A 281 11.06 -13.25 -16.37
C TRP A 281 10.92 -13.43 -17.89
N THR A 282 10.75 -12.34 -18.64
CA THR A 282 10.73 -12.38 -20.11
C THR A 282 12.05 -12.90 -20.67
N TYR A 283 13.19 -12.42 -20.14
CA TYR A 283 14.50 -12.93 -20.53
C TYR A 283 14.64 -14.43 -20.22
N PHE A 284 14.28 -14.85 -19.01
CA PHE A 284 14.36 -16.25 -18.59
C PHE A 284 13.46 -17.15 -19.45
N ARG A 285 12.22 -16.74 -19.73
CA ARG A 285 11.28 -17.46 -20.60
C ARG A 285 11.85 -17.60 -22.01
N ARG A 286 12.44 -16.54 -22.58
CA ARG A 286 13.12 -16.59 -23.89
C ARG A 286 14.26 -17.59 -23.90
N VAL A 287 15.12 -17.57 -22.87
CA VAL A 287 16.25 -18.52 -22.75
C VAL A 287 15.75 -19.96 -22.63
N LEU A 288 14.72 -20.20 -21.83
CA LEU A 288 14.13 -21.53 -21.63
C LEU A 288 13.55 -22.09 -22.94
N VAL A 289 12.78 -21.27 -23.67
CA VAL A 289 12.17 -21.66 -24.95
C VAL A 289 13.24 -21.95 -26.00
N HIS A 290 14.26 -21.08 -26.14
CA HIS A 290 15.37 -21.33 -27.06
C HIS A 290 16.13 -22.63 -26.73
N ARG A 291 16.36 -22.89 -25.44
CA ARG A 291 17.02 -24.13 -24.99
C ARG A 291 16.19 -25.38 -25.28
N ASN A 292 14.87 -25.31 -25.13
CA ASN A 292 13.96 -26.42 -25.45
C ASN A 292 13.83 -26.64 -26.97
N ALA A 293 13.75 -25.56 -27.76
CA ALA A 293 13.75 -25.61 -29.21
C ALA A 293 15.03 -26.24 -29.77
N PHE A 294 16.20 -25.86 -29.25
CA PHE A 294 17.49 -26.44 -29.66
C PHE A 294 17.59 -27.94 -29.33
N LYS A 295 17.04 -28.39 -28.20
CA LYS A 295 16.94 -29.81 -27.87
C LYS A 295 16.04 -30.58 -28.84
N GLN A 296 14.89 -30.01 -29.23
CA GLN A 296 13.98 -30.63 -30.20
C GLN A 296 14.57 -30.74 -31.61
N MET A 297 15.31 -29.72 -32.06
CA MET A 297 16.04 -29.77 -33.35
C MET A 297 17.11 -30.87 -33.38
N ARG A 298 17.76 -31.14 -32.23
CA ARG A 298 18.77 -32.21 -32.12
C ARG A 298 18.17 -33.62 -32.17
N TYR A 299 16.88 -33.76 -31.86
CA TYR A 299 16.13 -35.03 -31.87
C TYR A 299 15.45 -35.32 -33.22
N ARG A 300 14.89 -34.31 -33.91
CA ARG A 300 14.33 -34.46 -35.27
C ARG A 300 15.36 -34.05 -36.33
N ARG A 301 16.17 -35.00 -36.79
CA ARG A 301 17.21 -34.77 -37.83
C ARG A 301 16.65 -34.65 -39.27
N HIS A 302 15.38 -34.91 -39.52
CA HIS A 302 14.80 -34.79 -40.87
C HIS A 302 13.47 -34.05 -40.84
N HIS A 303 13.32 -33.15 -41.81
CA HIS A 303 12.17 -32.31 -42.16
C HIS A 303 12.02 -30.93 -41.49
N THR A 304 12.13 -29.93 -42.37
CA THR A 304 11.63 -28.54 -42.35
C THR A 304 12.52 -27.46 -41.74
N LEU A 305 13.33 -26.87 -42.63
CA LEU A 305 14.15 -25.66 -42.47
C LEU A 305 13.35 -24.35 -42.75
N HIS A 306 12.02 -24.37 -42.64
CA HIS A 306 11.16 -23.23 -43.03
C HIS A 306 10.41 -22.56 -41.85
N TRP A 307 10.66 -22.97 -40.59
CA TRP A 307 9.85 -22.57 -39.44
C TRP A 307 10.47 -21.50 -38.53
N TYR A 308 11.22 -20.54 -39.08
CA TYR A 308 11.67 -19.39 -38.28
C TYR A 308 11.49 -18.07 -39.03
N SER A 309 10.30 -17.87 -39.61
CA SER A 309 9.79 -16.50 -39.75
C SER A 309 9.24 -16.11 -38.39
N LYS A 310 9.99 -15.30 -37.64
CA LYS A 310 9.52 -14.72 -36.37
C LYS A 310 8.28 -13.88 -36.65
N ARG A 311 7.11 -14.44 -36.41
CA ARG A 311 5.86 -13.68 -36.54
C ARG A 311 5.73 -12.75 -35.34
N PRO A 312 5.23 -11.51 -35.51
CA PRO A 312 5.00 -10.59 -34.39
C PRO A 312 4.19 -11.23 -33.25
N GLN A 313 3.18 -12.05 -33.59
CA GLN A 313 2.32 -12.73 -32.62
C GLN A 313 3.08 -13.70 -31.69
N GLU A 314 4.15 -14.32 -32.17
CA GLU A 314 4.97 -15.23 -31.37
C GLU A 314 5.86 -14.46 -30.39
N GLU A 315 6.25 -13.23 -30.73
CA GLU A 315 6.98 -12.34 -29.83
C GLU A 315 6.05 -11.78 -28.74
N ASP A 316 4.81 -11.43 -29.11
CA ASP A 316 3.78 -10.96 -28.18
C ASP A 316 3.36 -12.05 -27.19
N PHE A 317 3.27 -13.31 -27.64
CA PHE A 317 2.96 -14.44 -26.75
C PHE A 317 4.01 -14.66 -25.64
N MET A 318 5.25 -14.19 -25.84
CA MET A 318 6.31 -14.31 -24.85
C MET A 318 6.23 -13.23 -23.76
N LEU A 319 5.46 -12.17 -23.98
CA LEU A 319 5.26 -11.09 -23.01
C LEU A 319 4.36 -11.54 -21.85
N GLU A 320 4.38 -10.75 -20.77
CA GLU A 320 3.47 -10.95 -19.64
C GLU A 320 2.04 -10.61 -20.07
N ARG A 321 1.06 -11.39 -19.61
CA ARG A 321 -0.34 -11.21 -20.02
C ARG A 321 -0.96 -10.07 -19.22
N TRP A 322 -1.58 -9.12 -19.92
CA TRP A 322 -2.40 -8.09 -19.28
C TRP A 322 -3.60 -8.73 -18.56
N THR A 323 -3.80 -8.41 -17.28
CA THR A 323 -4.97 -8.83 -16.50
C THR A 323 -5.94 -7.65 -16.35
N THR A 324 -7.24 -7.93 -16.22
CA THR A 324 -8.25 -6.88 -16.00
C THR A 324 -7.96 -6.04 -14.75
N THR A 325 -7.30 -6.64 -13.76
CA THR A 325 -6.88 -5.99 -12.52
C THR A 325 -5.59 -5.17 -12.60
N THR A 326 -4.86 -5.17 -13.72
CA THR A 326 -3.56 -4.47 -13.82
C THR A 326 -3.72 -2.96 -13.63
N LEU A 327 -4.64 -2.33 -14.37
CA LEU A 327 -4.89 -0.88 -14.29
C LEU A 327 -5.34 -0.44 -12.89
N PHE A 328 -6.10 -1.30 -12.21
CA PHE A 328 -6.57 -1.06 -10.85
C PHE A 328 -5.40 -0.87 -9.87
N TYR A 329 -4.36 -1.70 -9.95
CA TYR A 329 -3.18 -1.55 -9.08
C TYR A 329 -2.39 -0.27 -9.35
N GLU A 330 -2.30 0.17 -10.61
CA GLU A 330 -1.67 1.44 -10.98
C GLU A 330 -2.40 2.64 -10.37
N TYR A 331 -3.73 2.67 -10.48
CA TYR A 331 -4.55 3.73 -9.86
C TYR A 331 -4.50 3.70 -8.34
N LEU A 332 -4.49 2.50 -7.74
CA LEU A 332 -4.34 2.34 -6.31
C LEU A 332 -2.99 2.86 -5.82
N GLU A 333 -1.92 2.66 -6.60
CA GLU A 333 -0.62 3.24 -6.29
C GLU A 333 -0.63 4.77 -6.40
N LEU A 334 -1.20 5.33 -7.47
CA LEU A 334 -1.29 6.78 -7.67
C LEU A 334 -2.11 7.48 -6.58
N SER A 335 -3.23 6.91 -6.15
CA SER A 335 -4.09 7.48 -5.11
C SER A 335 -3.47 7.44 -3.70
N MET A 336 -2.51 6.54 -3.47
CA MET A 336 -1.79 6.40 -2.20
C MET A 336 -0.46 7.18 -2.15
N ARG A 337 0.00 7.72 -3.28
CA ARG A 337 1.15 8.64 -3.34
C ARG A 337 0.71 10.03 -2.91
#